data_AF-A0A1R2C358-F1
#
_entry.id   AF-A0A1R2C358-F1
#
_cell.length_a   1.000
_cell.length_b   1.000
_cell.length_c   1.000
_cell.angle_alpha   90.00
_cell.angle_beta   90.00
_cell.angle_gamma   90.00
#
_symmetry.space_group_name_H-M   'P 1'
#
loop_
_entity.id
_entity.type
_entity.pdbx_description
1 polymer ?
#
loop_
_entity_poly.entity_id
_entity_poly.type
_entity_poly.pdbx_seq_one_letter_code
_entity_poly.pdbx_strand_id
1 'polypeptide(L)'
;MEPNKNPEVSPFTKFCLVSLSPLTAQRSPGMPMDIDSPWATSEGSSANNSQRFAIFDQGQAIQGKKFACKCRKTYCLKLYCDCFANGEYCMGCGCMECKNIPECESERRVSITQIMDRNPEAFHRTQPVIAKSCNCKRSGCRKKYCECYSSGLGCNSTCKCEGCLNTGEGF
;
A
#
# COMPACT_ATOMS: atom_id res chain seq x y z
N MET A 1 12.58 41.81 -19.74
CA MET A 1 13.63 40.78 -19.56
C MET A 1 13.47 40.23 -18.16
N GLU A 2 12.72 39.14 -18.02
CA GLU A 2 12.58 38.42 -16.76
C GLU A 2 13.33 37.09 -16.89
N PRO A 3 14.17 36.70 -15.92
CA PRO A 3 14.93 35.46 -16.01
C PRO A 3 14.07 34.25 -15.63
N ASN A 4 14.19 33.23 -16.46
CA ASN A 4 13.57 31.91 -16.36
C ASN A 4 14.07 31.18 -15.09
N LYS A 5 13.18 30.91 -14.12
CA LYS A 5 13.47 30.00 -13.00
C LYS A 5 13.26 28.56 -13.48
N ASN A 6 14.38 27.91 -13.79
CA ASN A 6 14.45 26.48 -14.02
C ASN A 6 14.19 25.72 -12.69
N PRO A 7 13.19 24.83 -12.58
CA PRO A 7 13.05 24.01 -11.38
C PRO A 7 14.02 22.83 -11.42
N GLU A 8 14.87 22.71 -10.39
CA GLU A 8 15.78 21.59 -10.18
C GLU A 8 15.00 20.26 -10.14
N VAL A 9 15.29 19.38 -11.11
CA VAL A 9 14.78 18.01 -11.16
C VAL A 9 15.68 17.13 -10.30
N SER A 10 15.06 16.50 -9.28
CA SER A 10 15.71 15.62 -8.30
C SER A 10 16.41 14.42 -8.98
N PRO A 11 17.64 14.04 -8.56
CA PRO A 11 18.50 13.09 -9.28
C PRO A 11 18.08 11.61 -9.17
N PHE A 12 16.89 11.30 -8.65
CA PHE A 12 16.41 9.92 -8.48
C PHE A 12 15.45 9.43 -9.59
N THR A 13 15.14 10.26 -10.59
CA THR A 13 14.27 9.87 -11.71
C THR A 13 15.03 9.10 -12.78
N LYS A 14 15.37 7.83 -12.51
CA LYS A 14 15.75 6.88 -13.56
C LYS A 14 14.51 6.46 -14.36
N PHE A 15 14.27 7.20 -15.43
CA PHE A 15 13.71 6.78 -16.72
C PHE A 15 12.65 5.65 -16.72
N CYS A 16 11.37 6.02 -16.75
CA CYS A 16 10.32 5.22 -17.41
C CYS A 16 10.59 5.26 -18.93
N LEU A 17 11.49 4.42 -19.44
CA LEU A 17 11.64 4.25 -20.89
C LEU A 17 10.43 3.49 -21.43
N VAL A 18 9.66 4.20 -22.23
CA VAL A 18 8.51 3.71 -22.99
C VAL A 18 8.98 2.64 -23.97
N SER A 19 8.54 1.40 -23.75
CA SER A 19 8.59 0.33 -24.76
C SER A 19 7.17 0.08 -25.27
N LEU A 20 6.82 0.73 -26.38
CA LEU A 20 5.65 0.39 -27.20
C LEU A 20 5.96 -0.84 -28.05
N SER A 21 5.09 -1.88 -28.01
CA SER A 21 4.72 -2.82 -29.11
C SER A 21 3.97 -4.07 -28.55
N PRO A 22 3.16 -4.82 -29.33
CA PRO A 22 1.70 -4.89 -29.12
C PRO A 22 1.15 -6.26 -28.67
N LEU A 23 -0.16 -6.23 -28.35
CA LEU A 23 -1.12 -7.31 -28.05
C LEU A 23 -0.73 -8.77 -28.34
N THR A 24 -0.88 -9.62 -27.31
CA THR A 24 -1.72 -10.83 -27.43
C THR A 24 -2.54 -11.02 -26.15
N ALA A 25 -3.85 -11.04 -26.33
CA ALA A 25 -4.82 -11.34 -25.30
C ALA A 25 -4.92 -12.86 -25.14
N GLN A 26 -4.70 -13.39 -23.94
CA GLN A 26 -5.27 -14.67 -23.52
C GLN A 26 -5.69 -14.59 -22.05
N ARG A 27 -6.99 -14.73 -21.82
CA ARG A 27 -7.61 -15.02 -20.52
C ARG A 27 -7.19 -16.42 -20.08
N SER A 28 -6.62 -16.56 -18.88
CA SER A 28 -6.52 -17.86 -18.20
C SER A 28 -7.61 -17.97 -17.12
N PRO A 29 -8.38 -19.07 -17.09
CA PRO A 29 -9.33 -19.34 -16.03
C PRO A 29 -8.63 -19.99 -14.81
N GLY A 30 -9.04 -19.58 -13.61
CA GLY A 30 -9.03 -20.32 -12.35
C GLY A 30 -7.76 -21.11 -11.96
N MET A 31 -6.95 -20.54 -11.06
CA MET A 31 -6.07 -21.35 -10.20
C MET A 31 -6.78 -21.65 -8.86
N PRO A 32 -6.95 -22.92 -8.47
CA PRO A 32 -7.49 -23.30 -7.16
C PRO A 32 -6.52 -22.95 -6.04
N MET A 33 -7.08 -22.62 -4.88
CA MET A 33 -6.35 -22.41 -3.63
C MET A 33 -6.32 -23.76 -2.90
N ASP A 34 -5.21 -24.48 -2.95
CA ASP A 34 -5.04 -25.67 -2.13
C ASP A 34 -4.80 -25.28 -0.68
N ILE A 35 -5.82 -25.58 0.12
CA ILE A 35 -5.84 -25.61 1.56
C ILE A 35 -5.46 -27.04 1.96
N ASP A 36 -4.29 -27.21 2.58
CA ASP A 36 -3.98 -28.21 3.61
C ASP A 36 -2.45 -28.39 3.76
N SER A 37 -1.90 -27.90 4.87
CA SER A 37 -0.79 -28.60 5.50
C SER A 37 -0.71 -28.26 6.99
N PRO A 38 -0.82 -29.27 7.88
CA PRO A 38 -0.97 -29.07 9.31
C PRO A 38 0.39 -28.90 10.02
N TRP A 39 0.35 -28.05 11.05
CA TRP A 39 1.16 -28.03 12.27
C TRP A 39 2.37 -28.98 12.33
N ALA A 40 3.58 -28.40 12.33
CA ALA A 40 4.73 -28.97 13.00
C ALA A 40 5.15 -28.02 14.13
N THR A 41 4.85 -28.42 15.36
CA THR A 41 5.46 -27.90 16.59
C THR A 41 6.96 -28.19 16.58
N SER A 42 7.75 -27.17 16.87
CA SER A 42 8.94 -27.36 17.70
C SER A 42 9.14 -26.11 18.55
N GLU A 43 9.23 -26.36 19.85
CA GLU A 43 9.49 -25.38 20.89
C GLU A 43 10.97 -24.98 20.91
N GLY A 44 11.23 -23.78 21.45
CA GLY A 44 12.47 -23.47 22.14
C GLY A 44 13.53 -22.71 21.33
N SER A 45 13.59 -21.39 21.48
CA SER A 45 14.64 -20.71 22.26
C SER A 45 14.66 -19.20 22.00
N SER A 46 14.62 -18.44 23.09
CA SER A 46 15.02 -17.03 23.14
C SER A 46 16.40 -16.81 22.51
N ALA A 47 16.48 -15.97 21.48
CA ALA A 47 17.67 -15.18 21.21
C ALA A 47 17.30 -13.96 20.36
N ASN A 48 17.60 -12.80 20.93
CA ASN A 48 17.55 -11.47 20.34
C ASN A 48 18.45 -11.44 19.08
N ASN A 49 17.92 -11.08 17.90
CA ASN A 49 18.76 -10.74 16.76
C ASN A 49 18.12 -9.65 15.89
N SER A 50 18.08 -8.44 16.44
CA SER A 50 18.15 -7.23 15.63
C SER A 50 19.52 -7.15 14.97
N GLN A 51 19.76 -7.80 13.83
CA GLN A 51 20.85 -7.41 12.94
C GLN A 51 20.83 -8.09 11.57
N ARG A 52 21.28 -7.29 10.59
CA ARG A 52 21.67 -7.60 9.19
C ARG A 52 20.56 -7.57 8.14
N PHE A 53 20.36 -6.39 7.55
CA PHE A 53 21.10 -6.01 6.33
C PHE A 53 21.36 -4.49 6.35
N ALA A 54 22.55 -4.11 6.80
CA ALA A 54 23.10 -2.78 6.61
C ALA A 54 24.44 -2.95 5.88
N ILE A 55 24.51 -2.44 4.66
CA ILE A 55 25.78 -2.06 4.03
C ILE A 55 25.67 -0.55 3.81
N PHE A 56 26.70 0.14 4.27
CA PHE A 56 26.80 1.56 4.57
C PHE A 56 27.85 2.17 3.65
N ASP A 57 27.55 3.32 3.03
CA ASP A 57 28.50 4.41 2.75
C ASP A 57 27.70 5.55 2.07
N GLN A 58 27.81 6.85 2.36
CA GLN A 58 28.76 7.61 3.15
C GLN A 58 28.09 8.98 3.44
N GLY A 59 28.06 9.44 4.70
CA GLY A 59 27.98 10.85 5.09
C GLY A 59 26.80 11.72 4.63
N GLN A 60 25.64 11.61 5.29
CA GLN A 60 24.82 12.72 5.84
C GLN A 60 23.62 12.09 6.54
N ALA A 61 23.56 12.17 7.86
CA ALA A 61 22.38 11.79 8.62
C ALA A 61 21.24 12.77 8.29
N ILE A 62 20.46 12.47 7.24
CA ILE A 62 19.22 13.19 6.96
C ILE A 62 18.30 12.94 8.14
N GLN A 63 18.20 13.94 9.01
CA GLN A 63 17.27 13.95 10.13
C GLN A 63 15.89 13.51 9.66
N GLY A 64 15.48 12.32 10.10
CA GLY A 64 14.11 11.94 10.42
C GLY A 64 13.02 12.18 9.37
N LYS A 65 13.29 12.19 8.06
CA LYS A 65 12.22 12.32 7.06
C LYS A 65 11.33 11.06 7.09
N LYS A 66 10.12 11.20 7.62
CA LYS A 66 9.11 10.13 7.62
C LYS A 66 8.67 9.87 6.17
N PHE A 67 9.01 8.71 5.64
CA PHE A 67 8.55 8.26 4.34
C PHE A 67 7.03 8.00 4.37
N ALA A 68 6.28 8.58 3.43
CA ALA A 68 4.84 8.35 3.34
C ALA A 68 4.51 6.90 2.92
N CYS A 69 5.31 6.28 2.05
CA CYS A 69 5.19 4.85 1.74
C CYS A 69 6.54 4.14 1.56
N LYS A 70 6.53 2.80 1.64
CA LYS A 70 7.70 1.91 1.47
C LYS A 70 7.40 0.72 0.54
N CYS A 71 6.54 0.93 -0.45
CA CYS A 71 6.07 -0.13 -1.35
C CYS A 71 7.22 -0.82 -2.11
N ARG A 72 7.08 -2.13 -2.36
CA ARG A 72 8.10 -2.95 -3.06
C ARG A 72 7.61 -3.66 -4.32
N LYS A 73 6.31 -3.97 -4.40
CA LYS A 73 5.74 -4.84 -5.47
C LYS A 73 4.55 -4.21 -6.21
N THR A 74 4.15 -3.02 -5.81
CA THR A 74 2.94 -2.37 -6.32
C THR A 74 3.24 -1.32 -7.36
N TYR A 75 4.51 -0.96 -7.55
CA TYR A 75 4.95 0.21 -8.33
C TYR A 75 4.24 1.50 -7.89
N CYS A 76 3.67 1.50 -6.69
CA CYS A 76 2.76 2.51 -6.18
C CYS A 76 1.51 2.75 -7.05
N LEU A 77 1.12 1.81 -7.91
CA LEU A 77 -0.07 1.90 -8.78
C LEU A 77 -1.25 1.05 -8.29
N LYS A 78 -1.29 0.73 -7.00
CA LYS A 78 -2.35 -0.06 -6.36
C LYS A 78 -2.73 0.59 -5.03
N LEU A 79 -3.98 0.40 -4.60
CA LEU A 79 -4.52 0.97 -3.35
C LEU A 79 -3.84 0.49 -2.06
N TYR A 80 -2.90 -0.46 -2.14
CA TYR A 80 -1.99 -0.81 -1.03
C TYR A 80 -0.94 0.27 -0.75
N CYS A 81 -0.71 1.19 -1.69
CA CYS A 81 0.12 2.37 -1.49
C CYS A 81 -0.75 3.52 -0.98
N ASP A 82 -0.45 4.04 0.21
CA ASP A 82 -1.23 5.13 0.81
C ASP A 82 -1.23 6.39 -0.05
N CYS A 83 -0.09 6.77 -0.67
CA CYS A 83 -0.02 7.93 -1.57
C CYS A 83 -1.02 7.79 -2.73
N PHE A 84 -0.97 6.66 -3.43
CA PHE A 84 -1.85 6.38 -4.56
C PHE A 84 -3.31 6.24 -4.14
N ALA A 85 -3.58 5.61 -2.99
CA ALA A 85 -4.92 5.44 -2.47
C ALA A 85 -5.56 6.77 -2.02
N ASN A 86 -4.74 7.78 -1.73
CA ASN A 86 -5.16 9.15 -1.46
C ASN A 86 -5.24 10.02 -2.74
N GLY A 87 -4.92 9.45 -3.91
CA GLY A 87 -4.89 10.18 -5.19
C GLY A 87 -3.64 11.05 -5.39
N GLU A 88 -2.66 10.97 -4.50
CA GLU A 88 -1.45 11.79 -4.52
C GLU A 88 -0.28 11.07 -5.17
N TYR A 89 0.66 11.84 -5.75
CA TYR A 89 1.94 11.30 -6.19
C TYR A 89 2.84 10.96 -5.00
N CYS A 90 3.73 10.00 -5.18
CA CYS A 90 4.76 9.71 -4.20
C CYS A 90 5.81 10.83 -4.17
N MET A 91 5.93 11.52 -3.04
CA MET A 91 6.95 12.55 -2.83
C MET A 91 7.90 12.13 -1.70
N GLY A 92 9.20 12.02 -2.00
CA GLY A 92 10.22 11.66 -1.00
C GLY A 92 9.94 10.33 -0.28
N CYS A 93 9.37 9.34 -0.97
CA CYS A 93 9.00 8.04 -0.41
C CYS A 93 10.15 7.02 -0.46
N GLY A 94 10.07 5.98 0.38
CA GLY A 94 11.04 4.89 0.43
C GLY A 94 10.65 3.69 -0.44
N CYS A 95 9.74 3.87 -1.39
CA CYS A 95 9.26 2.83 -2.30
C CYS A 95 10.30 2.48 -3.39
N MET A 96 10.25 1.24 -3.89
CA MET A 96 11.06 0.77 -5.02
C MET A 96 10.25 0.79 -6.31
N GLU A 97 10.93 1.10 -7.42
CA GLU A 97 10.36 1.11 -8.78
C GLU A 97 9.03 1.89 -8.84
N CYS A 98 9.02 3.09 -8.24
CA CYS A 98 7.81 3.89 -8.17
C CYS A 98 7.39 4.38 -9.55
N LYS A 99 6.14 4.08 -9.94
CA LYS A 99 5.48 4.64 -11.12
C LYS A 99 4.36 5.63 -10.75
N ASN A 100 4.14 5.87 -9.47
CA ASN A 100 3.23 6.93 -8.99
C ASN A 100 3.98 8.26 -8.88
N ILE A 101 4.49 8.74 -10.02
CA ILE A 101 5.21 10.00 -10.18
C ILE A 101 4.72 10.69 -11.46
N PRO A 102 4.84 12.03 -11.58
CA PRO A 102 4.35 12.76 -12.76
C PRO A 102 4.88 12.24 -14.09
N GLU A 103 6.10 11.71 -14.12
CA GLU A 103 6.78 11.24 -15.33
C GLU A 103 6.17 9.94 -15.89
N CYS A 104 5.49 9.14 -15.07
CA CYS A 104 4.84 7.88 -15.49
C CYS A 104 3.30 8.01 -15.39
N GLU A 105 2.76 9.19 -15.73
CA GLU A 105 1.32 9.48 -15.66
C GLU A 105 0.48 8.56 -16.54
N SER A 106 1.04 8.07 -17.65
CA SER A 106 0.33 7.17 -18.57
C SER A 106 -0.09 5.86 -17.87
N GLU A 107 0.85 5.21 -17.17
CA GLU A 107 0.61 3.98 -16.41
C GLU A 107 -0.23 4.23 -15.17
N ARG A 108 -0.03 5.39 -14.53
CA ARG A 108 -0.85 5.83 -13.40
C ARG A 108 -2.31 5.97 -13.81
N ARG A 109 -2.60 6.66 -14.90
CA ARG A 109 -3.96 6.84 -15.43
C ARG A 109 -4.63 5.51 -15.79
N VAL A 110 -3.92 4.61 -16.47
CA VAL A 110 -4.44 3.26 -16.78
C VAL A 110 -4.83 2.52 -15.50
N SER A 111 -3.98 2.60 -14.47
CA SER A 111 -4.23 1.93 -13.19
C SER A 111 -5.44 2.53 -12.46
N ILE A 112 -5.58 3.86 -12.48
CA ILE A 112 -6.75 4.57 -11.92
C ILE A 112 -8.03 4.11 -12.63
N THR A 113 -8.07 4.15 -13.96
CA THR A 113 -9.25 3.72 -14.75
C THR A 113 -9.62 2.27 -14.42
N GLN A 114 -8.67 1.34 -14.45
CA GLN A 114 -8.95 -0.07 -14.15
C GLN A 114 -9.48 -0.31 -12.73
N ILE A 115 -9.13 0.54 -11.77
CA ILE A 115 -9.61 0.45 -10.39
C ILE A 115 -11.04 1.02 -10.31
N MET A 116 -11.28 2.18 -10.92
CA MET A 116 -12.60 2.81 -10.96
C MET A 116 -13.64 1.97 -11.71
N ASP A 117 -13.23 1.28 -12.79
CA ASP A 117 -14.10 0.35 -13.52
C ASP A 117 -14.59 -0.82 -12.66
N ARG A 118 -13.80 -1.23 -11.65
CA ARG A 118 -14.17 -2.29 -10.71
C ARG A 118 -14.96 -1.76 -9.51
N ASN A 119 -14.60 -0.57 -9.04
CA ASN A 119 -15.27 0.13 -7.96
C ASN A 119 -15.13 1.65 -8.16
N PRO A 120 -16.21 2.35 -8.57
CA PRO A 120 -16.15 3.79 -8.81
C PRO A 120 -15.82 4.60 -7.55
N GLU A 121 -16.12 4.07 -6.36
CA GLU A 121 -15.85 4.71 -5.07
C GLU A 121 -14.43 4.42 -4.52
N ALA A 122 -13.58 3.73 -5.28
CA ALA A 122 -12.28 3.25 -4.81
C ALA A 122 -11.31 4.34 -4.31
N PHE A 123 -11.45 5.58 -4.81
CA PHE A 123 -10.62 6.72 -4.43
C PHE A 123 -11.34 7.72 -3.51
N HIS A 124 -12.59 7.47 -3.14
CA HIS A 124 -13.37 8.32 -2.22
C HIS A 124 -13.18 7.89 -0.76
N ARG A 125 -11.93 7.84 -0.26
CA ARG A 125 -11.64 7.47 1.15
C ARG A 125 -12.17 8.47 2.18
N THR A 126 -12.67 9.62 1.75
CA THR A 126 -13.27 10.68 2.58
C THR A 126 -14.74 10.47 2.90
N GLN A 127 -15.35 9.35 2.47
CA GLN A 127 -16.73 9.03 2.84
C GLN A 127 -16.89 9.04 4.38
N PRO A 128 -18.02 9.57 4.90
CA PRO A 128 -18.25 9.69 6.33
C PRO A 128 -17.99 8.36 7.04
N VAL A 129 -17.31 8.47 8.18
CA VAL A 129 -16.86 7.45 9.15
C VAL A 129 -17.90 6.36 9.47
N ILE A 130 -19.16 6.60 9.13
CA ILE A 130 -20.37 5.81 9.39
C ILE A 130 -20.40 4.48 8.60
N ALA A 131 -19.70 4.35 7.48
CA ALA A 131 -19.84 3.19 6.58
C ALA A 131 -18.68 2.16 6.60
N LYS A 132 -17.75 2.21 7.58
CA LYS A 132 -16.64 1.23 7.62
C LYS A 132 -17.13 -0.13 8.11
N SER A 133 -16.98 -1.15 7.26
CA SER A 133 -17.23 -2.56 7.58
C SER A 133 -15.93 -3.35 7.49
N CYS A 134 -15.80 -4.43 8.25
CA CYS A 134 -14.63 -5.31 8.19
C CYS A 134 -15.01 -6.79 8.07
N ASN A 135 -14.10 -7.60 7.53
CA ASN A 135 -14.25 -9.05 7.33
C ASN A 135 -13.13 -9.83 8.04
N CYS A 136 -12.67 -9.33 9.19
CA CYS A 136 -11.53 -9.89 9.89
C CYS A 136 -11.81 -11.30 10.44
N LYS A 137 -10.86 -12.23 10.27
CA LYS A 137 -10.99 -13.61 10.78
C LYS A 137 -10.07 -13.96 11.94
N ARG A 138 -8.93 -13.26 12.09
CA ARG A 138 -7.86 -13.62 13.05
C ARG A 138 -7.37 -12.47 13.93
N SER A 139 -7.76 -11.24 13.63
CA SER A 139 -7.27 -10.07 14.37
C SER A 139 -8.01 -9.84 15.69
N GLY A 140 -9.13 -10.54 15.91
CA GLY A 140 -10.11 -10.20 16.94
C GLY A 140 -10.61 -8.76 16.81
N CYS A 141 -10.44 -8.13 15.65
CA CYS A 141 -10.68 -6.72 15.40
C CYS A 141 -9.95 -5.74 16.34
N ARG A 142 -8.91 -6.15 17.08
CA ARG A 142 -8.14 -5.28 18.00
C ARG A 142 -6.73 -4.94 17.51
N LYS A 143 -6.49 -5.08 16.21
CA LYS A 143 -5.21 -4.80 15.56
C LYS A 143 -5.45 -3.89 14.36
N LYS A 144 -4.43 -3.12 13.97
CA LYS A 144 -4.50 -2.18 12.82
C LYS A 144 -4.83 -2.83 11.46
N TYR A 145 -4.84 -4.16 11.38
CA TYR A 145 -5.36 -4.90 10.22
C TYR A 145 -6.88 -4.74 10.05
N CYS A 146 -7.62 -4.45 11.12
CA CYS A 146 -9.05 -4.16 11.07
C CYS A 146 -9.26 -2.68 10.76
N GLU A 147 -10.05 -2.39 9.73
CA GLU A 147 -10.34 -1.01 9.30
C GLU A 147 -11.16 -0.22 10.34
N CYS A 148 -12.04 -0.89 11.10
CA CYS A 148 -12.78 -0.25 12.19
C CYS A 148 -11.81 0.19 13.29
N TYR A 149 -10.95 -0.72 13.75
CA TYR A 149 -9.99 -0.45 14.81
C TYR A 149 -8.92 0.58 14.41
N SER A 150 -8.37 0.49 13.19
CA SER A 150 -7.38 1.47 12.72
C SER A 150 -7.96 2.88 12.59
N SER A 151 -9.29 2.99 12.48
CA SER A 151 -10.03 4.26 12.43
C SER A 151 -10.52 4.73 13.79
N GLY A 152 -10.21 4.01 14.88
CA GLY A 152 -10.72 4.34 16.22
C GLY A 152 -12.24 4.14 16.34
N LEU A 153 -12.80 3.14 15.65
CA LEU A 153 -14.21 2.79 15.74
C LEU A 153 -14.39 1.36 16.23
N GLY A 154 -15.46 1.13 16.99
CA GLY A 154 -15.99 -0.21 17.24
C GLY A 154 -16.53 -0.83 15.96
N CYS A 155 -16.41 -2.15 15.84
CA CYS A 155 -17.17 -2.90 14.86
C CYS A 155 -18.67 -2.83 15.21
N ASN A 156 -19.52 -2.77 14.18
CA ASN A 156 -20.97 -2.74 14.31
C ASN A 156 -21.61 -3.89 13.52
N SER A 157 -22.94 -3.91 13.43
CA SER A 157 -23.72 -4.94 12.73
C SER A 157 -23.41 -5.08 11.23
N THR A 158 -22.75 -4.10 10.60
CA THR A 158 -22.33 -4.20 9.19
C THR A 158 -21.06 -5.04 9.01
N CYS A 159 -20.31 -5.30 10.07
CA CYS A 159 -19.07 -6.07 10.03
C CYS A 159 -19.35 -7.58 9.97
N LYS A 160 -18.66 -8.28 9.08
CA LYS A 160 -18.73 -9.75 8.93
C LYS A 160 -17.49 -10.44 9.55
N CYS A 161 -16.96 -9.86 10.62
CA CYS A 161 -15.79 -10.38 11.30
C CYS A 161 -16.13 -11.57 12.20
N GLU A 162 -15.21 -12.52 12.30
CA GLU A 162 -15.32 -13.71 13.15
C GLU A 162 -14.53 -13.47 14.45
N GLY A 163 -15.10 -13.83 15.60
CA GLY A 163 -14.44 -13.66 16.91
C GLY A 163 -14.11 -12.20 17.26
N CYS A 164 -15.02 -11.27 16.99
CA CYS A 164 -14.80 -9.84 17.20
C CYS A 164 -14.66 -9.49 18.69
N LEU A 165 -13.59 -8.78 19.04
CA LEU A 165 -13.33 -8.22 20.38
C LEU A 165 -13.31 -6.69 20.37
N ASN A 166 -13.76 -6.06 19.28
CA ASN A 166 -13.81 -4.60 19.10
C ASN A 166 -15.25 -4.13 19.05
N THR A 167 -15.95 -4.16 20.19
CA THR A 167 -17.40 -3.89 20.27
C THR A 167 -17.75 -2.41 20.45
N GLY A 168 -16.78 -1.50 20.38
CA GLY A 168 -17.01 -0.06 20.54
C GLY A 168 -17.09 0.43 21.99
N GLU A 169 -17.07 -0.49 22.96
CA GLU A 169 -16.97 -0.16 24.38
C GLU A 169 -15.50 -0.19 24.80
N GLY A 170 -14.85 0.97 24.87
CA GLY A 170 -13.49 1.08 25.43
C GLY A 170 -12.52 1.97 24.66
N PHE A 171 -12.88 3.25 24.53
CA PHE A 171 -11.90 4.32 24.36
C PHE A 171 -11.68 5.01 25.70
#